data_AF-R9M2T9-F1
#
_entry.id   AF-R9M2T9-F1
#
_cell.length_a   1.000
_cell.length_b   1.000
_cell.length_c   1.000
_cell.angle_alpha   90.00
_cell.angle_beta   90.00
_cell.angle_gamma   90.00
#
_symmetry.space_group_name_H-M   'P 1'
#
loop_
_entity.id
_entity.type
_entity.pdbx_description
1 polymer ?
#
loop_
_entity_poly.entity_id
_entity_poly.type
_entity_poly.pdbx_seq_one_letter_code
_entity_poly.pdbx_strand_id
1 'polypeptide(L)'
;MGYFELIRQRRYEEFCKIYREKAHLCRTMPEKYGDVLPGNYMYALLGLGKCAELIPVCQEQIQLEREASVKFDRSSNYFWNGLSIACLQLGQYGEMAEAIRSAVKAAYQDLSRTESPCLMYWEAVIAGDEALKKDAKRLLRTRLRAKGAAAPDFASARFLLEKIGEAELRQELRLIEIEALYFRALAPAVFSIAVKRLEHGDAAGFRAALEEVRGLYGQNPIVTMTFAYYLAELRLTGSSGRFFP
;
A
#
# COMPACT_ATOMS: atom_id res chain seq x y z
N MET A 1 -8.41 -18.64 16.70
CA MET A 1 -7.32 -18.05 15.90
C MET A 1 -7.93 -17.72 14.54
N GLY A 2 -7.93 -16.46 14.12
CA GLY A 2 -8.59 -16.03 12.89
C GLY A 2 -7.76 -16.36 11.63
N TYR A 3 -8.41 -16.50 10.47
CA TYR A 3 -7.75 -16.69 9.19
C TYR A 3 -6.85 -15.52 8.78
N PHE A 4 -7.06 -14.32 9.31
CA PHE A 4 -6.16 -13.19 9.11
C PHE A 4 -4.71 -13.49 9.55
N GLU A 5 -4.53 -14.37 10.53
CA GLU A 5 -3.20 -14.79 10.98
C GLU A 5 -2.41 -15.50 9.86
N LEU A 6 -3.09 -16.13 8.90
CA LEU A 6 -2.43 -16.72 7.72
C LEU A 6 -1.74 -15.65 6.87
N ILE A 7 -2.32 -14.44 6.75
CA ILE A 7 -1.71 -13.30 6.05
C ILE A 7 -0.45 -12.84 6.81
N ARG A 8 -0.53 -12.75 8.14
CA ARG A 8 0.61 -12.38 8.99
C ARG A 8 1.72 -13.43 8.99
N GLN A 9 1.40 -14.69 8.74
CA GLN A 9 2.39 -15.77 8.64
C GLN A 9 2.88 -16.01 7.21
N ARG A 10 2.50 -15.15 6.25
CA ARG A 10 2.77 -15.32 4.81
C ARG A 10 2.26 -16.65 4.22
N ARG A 11 1.28 -17.28 4.85
CA ARG A 11 0.59 -18.50 4.37
C ARG A 11 -0.50 -18.11 3.37
N TYR A 12 -0.10 -17.38 2.33
CA TYR A 12 -1.00 -16.73 1.38
C TYR A 12 -1.79 -17.74 0.55
N GLU A 13 -1.15 -18.82 0.09
CA GLU A 13 -1.83 -19.87 -0.70
C GLU A 13 -2.97 -20.52 0.09
N GLU A 14 -2.72 -20.81 1.37
CA GLU A 14 -3.71 -21.38 2.27
C GLU A 14 -4.88 -20.42 2.50
N PHE A 15 -4.59 -19.13 2.74
CA PHE A 15 -5.64 -18.13 2.83
C PHE A 15 -6.46 -18.04 1.54
N CYS A 16 -5.82 -18.01 0.37
CA CYS A 16 -6.50 -17.97 -0.92
C CYS A 16 -7.42 -19.19 -1.13
N LYS A 17 -6.97 -20.39 -0.73
CA LYS A 17 -7.80 -21.60 -0.78
C LYS A 17 -9.04 -21.45 0.10
N ILE A 18 -8.86 -21.04 1.36
CA ILE A 18 -9.96 -20.84 2.31
C ILE A 18 -10.94 -19.77 1.84
N TYR A 19 -10.44 -18.66 1.30
CA TYR A 19 -11.27 -17.59 0.76
C TYR A 19 -12.21 -18.10 -0.34
N ARG A 20 -11.67 -18.83 -1.32
CA ARG A 20 -12.47 -19.40 -2.42
C ARG A 20 -13.52 -20.39 -1.91
N GLU A 21 -13.19 -21.20 -0.91
CA GLU A 21 -14.09 -22.20 -0.37
C GLU A 21 -15.14 -21.64 0.60
N LYS A 22 -14.83 -20.56 1.33
CA LYS A 22 -15.58 -20.17 2.53
C LYS A 22 -15.99 -18.70 2.60
N ALA A 23 -15.58 -17.81 1.69
CA ALA A 23 -15.92 -16.38 1.77
C ALA A 23 -17.44 -16.12 1.79
N HIS A 24 -18.23 -16.94 1.11
CA HIS A 24 -19.69 -16.85 1.12
C HIS A 24 -20.32 -17.07 2.52
N LEU A 25 -19.59 -17.71 3.44
CA LEU A 25 -20.02 -17.95 4.83
C LEU A 25 -19.68 -16.80 5.77
N CYS A 26 -18.92 -15.79 5.33
CA CYS A 26 -18.49 -14.68 6.18
C CYS A 26 -19.66 -13.92 6.82
N ARG A 27 -20.81 -13.83 6.12
CA ARG A 27 -22.01 -13.15 6.62
C ARG A 27 -22.89 -14.04 7.51
N THR A 28 -22.93 -15.34 7.25
CA THR A 28 -23.83 -16.28 7.95
C THR A 28 -23.17 -16.96 9.15
N MET A 29 -21.84 -17.00 9.19
CA MET A 29 -21.03 -17.59 10.25
C MET A 29 -19.84 -16.68 10.62
N PRO A 30 -20.11 -15.43 11.06
CA PRO A 30 -19.07 -14.42 11.30
C PRO A 30 -18.10 -14.80 12.42
N GLU A 31 -18.52 -15.58 13.41
CA GLU A 31 -17.67 -16.08 14.49
C GLU A 31 -16.56 -17.00 13.99
N LYS A 32 -16.78 -17.68 12.86
CA LYS A 32 -15.83 -18.63 12.28
C LYS A 32 -15.09 -18.06 11.08
N TYR A 33 -15.77 -17.31 10.21
CA TYR A 33 -15.21 -16.83 8.92
C TYR A 33 -15.23 -15.31 8.78
N GLY A 34 -15.48 -14.56 9.85
CA GLY A 34 -15.63 -13.11 9.81
C GLY A 34 -14.41 -12.34 9.31
N ASP A 35 -13.24 -12.98 9.26
CA ASP A 35 -11.99 -12.42 8.73
C ASP A 35 -11.57 -13.00 7.37
N VAL A 36 -12.42 -13.83 6.74
CA VAL A 36 -12.28 -14.29 5.35
C VAL A 36 -12.85 -13.23 4.40
N LEU A 37 -12.28 -12.02 4.50
CA LEU A 37 -12.76 -10.82 3.81
C LEU A 37 -12.00 -10.56 2.50
N PRO A 38 -12.63 -9.92 1.50
CA PRO A 38 -11.99 -9.61 0.22
C PRO A 38 -10.68 -8.80 0.37
N GLY A 39 -10.59 -7.93 1.38
CA GLY A 39 -9.37 -7.17 1.64
C GLY A 39 -8.18 -8.03 2.07
N ASN A 40 -8.42 -9.07 2.87
CA ASN A 40 -7.36 -10.02 3.23
C ASN A 40 -6.96 -10.89 2.03
N TYR A 41 -7.94 -11.21 1.16
CA TYR A 41 -7.66 -11.92 -0.09
C TYR A 41 -6.81 -11.08 -1.05
N MET A 42 -7.05 -9.76 -1.12
CA MET A 42 -6.22 -8.84 -1.88
C MET A 42 -4.76 -8.89 -1.41
N TYR A 43 -4.52 -8.82 -0.09
CA TYR A 43 -3.17 -8.96 0.46
C TYR A 43 -2.53 -10.32 0.19
N ALA A 44 -3.29 -11.41 0.25
CA ALA A 44 -2.78 -12.73 -0.12
C ALA A 44 -2.35 -12.78 -1.60
N LEU A 45 -3.14 -12.23 -2.51
CA LEU A 45 -2.81 -12.19 -3.94
C LEU A 45 -1.59 -11.30 -4.22
N LEU A 46 -1.47 -10.16 -3.54
CA LEU A 46 -0.27 -9.31 -3.60
C LEU A 46 0.97 -10.07 -3.10
N GLY A 47 0.85 -10.77 -1.96
CA GLY A 47 1.92 -11.58 -1.39
C GLY A 47 2.37 -12.74 -2.28
N LEU A 48 1.48 -13.24 -3.15
CA LEU A 48 1.79 -14.28 -4.13
C LEU A 48 2.25 -13.72 -5.49
N GLY A 49 2.27 -12.40 -5.69
CA GLY A 49 2.55 -11.79 -7.00
C GLY A 49 1.49 -12.08 -8.06
N LYS A 50 0.28 -12.51 -7.67
CA LYS A 50 -0.82 -12.88 -8.58
C LYS A 50 -1.59 -11.65 -9.06
N CYS A 51 -0.89 -10.67 -9.61
CA CYS A 51 -1.48 -9.37 -9.98
C CYS A 51 -2.60 -9.48 -11.04
N ALA A 52 -2.48 -10.39 -12.00
CA ALA A 52 -3.53 -10.63 -12.98
C ALA A 52 -4.82 -11.20 -12.36
N GLU A 53 -4.70 -12.07 -11.35
CA GLU A 53 -5.87 -12.56 -10.58
C GLU A 53 -6.43 -11.46 -9.65
N LEU A 54 -5.59 -10.52 -9.22
CA LEU A 54 -6.00 -9.45 -8.29
C LEU A 54 -6.86 -8.36 -8.93
N ILE A 55 -6.55 -7.97 -10.17
CA ILE A 55 -7.28 -6.92 -10.90
C ILE A 55 -8.80 -7.12 -10.87
N PRO A 56 -9.36 -8.27 -11.33
CA PRO A 56 -10.81 -8.47 -11.33
C PRO A 56 -11.41 -8.48 -9.93
N VAL A 57 -10.67 -8.96 -8.91
CA VAL A 57 -11.12 -8.92 -7.51
C VAL A 57 -11.28 -7.48 -7.02
N CYS A 58 -10.28 -6.62 -7.26
CA CYS A 58 -10.39 -5.21 -6.88
C CYS A 58 -11.53 -4.51 -7.64
N GLN A 59 -11.64 -4.73 -8.95
CA GLN A 59 -12.69 -4.12 -9.76
C GLN A 59 -14.09 -4.52 -9.31
N GLU A 60 -14.32 -5.80 -9.00
CA GLU A 60 -15.58 -6.29 -8.46
C GLU A 60 -15.92 -5.63 -7.13
N GLN A 61 -14.96 -5.57 -6.18
CA GLN A 61 -15.21 -4.95 -4.87
C GLN A 61 -15.48 -3.44 -4.98
N ILE A 62 -14.73 -2.74 -5.82
CA ILE A 62 -14.97 -1.33 -6.12
C ILE A 62 -16.39 -1.12 -6.66
N GLN A 63 -16.82 -1.98 -7.60
CA GLN A 63 -18.16 -1.89 -8.18
C GLN A 63 -19.24 -2.14 -7.12
N LEU A 64 -19.10 -3.18 -6.30
CA LEU A 64 -20.03 -3.49 -5.22
C LEU A 64 -20.12 -2.35 -4.19
N GLU A 65 -19.01 -1.75 -3.80
CA GLU A 65 -18.97 -0.60 -2.88
C GLU A 65 -19.68 0.63 -3.46
N ARG A 66 -19.53 0.86 -4.77
CA ARG A 66 -20.19 1.96 -5.48
C ARG A 66 -21.69 1.73 -5.63
N GLU A 67 -22.12 0.53 -6.00
CA GLU A 67 -23.54 0.16 -6.14
C GLU A 67 -24.29 0.21 -4.81
N ALA A 68 -23.63 -0.17 -3.71
CA ALA A 68 -24.18 -0.06 -2.36
C ALA A 68 -24.37 1.41 -1.93
N SER A 69 -23.88 2.38 -2.71
CA SER A 69 -23.97 3.80 -2.39
C SER A 69 -24.94 4.56 -3.28
N VAL A 70 -26.05 4.99 -2.69
CA VAL A 70 -27.21 5.54 -3.41
C VAL A 70 -26.99 6.98 -3.93
N LYS A 71 -25.94 7.70 -3.51
CA LYS A 71 -25.75 9.14 -3.87
C LYS A 71 -24.31 9.63 -4.12
N PHE A 72 -23.27 8.98 -3.61
CA PHE A 72 -21.87 9.41 -3.75
C PHE A 72 -20.93 8.20 -3.78
N ASP A 73 -19.78 8.27 -4.44
CA ASP A 73 -18.77 7.19 -4.37
C ASP A 73 -18.35 6.97 -2.89
N ARG A 74 -18.77 5.84 -2.32
CA ARG A 74 -18.42 5.40 -0.95
C ARG A 74 -17.37 4.30 -0.96
N SER A 75 -16.66 4.11 -2.07
CA SER A 75 -15.57 3.16 -2.11
C SER A 75 -14.48 3.50 -1.09
N SER A 76 -13.85 2.44 -0.60
CA SER A 76 -12.62 2.53 0.17
C SER A 76 -11.45 2.74 -0.78
N ASN A 77 -10.48 3.58 -0.41
CA ASN A 77 -9.24 3.72 -1.18
C ASN A 77 -8.45 2.41 -1.30
N TYR A 78 -8.78 1.45 -0.43
CA TYR A 78 -8.06 0.21 -0.24
C TYR A 78 -8.00 -0.67 -1.50
N PHE A 79 -9.14 -0.96 -2.16
CA PHE A 79 -9.15 -1.75 -3.38
C PHE A 79 -8.61 -0.99 -4.60
N TRP A 80 -8.73 0.33 -4.60
CA TRP A 80 -8.09 1.19 -5.62
C TRP A 80 -6.57 1.15 -5.52
N ASN A 81 -6.02 1.23 -4.30
CA ASN A 81 -4.58 1.07 -4.05
C ASN A 81 -4.10 -0.33 -4.46
N GLY A 82 -4.86 -1.39 -4.14
CA GLY A 82 -4.53 -2.75 -4.58
C GLY A 82 -4.53 -2.90 -6.10
N LEU A 83 -5.51 -2.28 -6.78
CA LEU A 83 -5.60 -2.25 -8.24
C LEU A 83 -4.41 -1.50 -8.87
N SER A 84 -4.05 -0.32 -8.36
CA SER A 84 -2.93 0.46 -8.90
C SER A 84 -1.61 -0.30 -8.79
N ILE A 85 -1.36 -0.98 -7.66
CA ILE A 85 -0.17 -1.82 -7.46
C ILE A 85 -0.14 -2.99 -8.44
N ALA A 86 -1.28 -3.66 -8.67
CA ALA A 86 -1.35 -4.75 -9.65
C ALA A 86 -1.06 -4.25 -11.07
N CYS A 87 -1.65 -3.12 -11.48
CA CYS A 87 -1.41 -2.52 -12.78
C CYS A 87 0.05 -2.08 -12.94
N LEU A 88 0.66 -1.48 -11.91
CA LEU A 88 2.09 -1.16 -11.90
C LEU A 88 2.94 -2.42 -12.12
N GLN A 89 2.62 -3.52 -11.44
CA GLN A 89 3.37 -4.78 -11.59
C GLN A 89 3.28 -5.36 -12.99
N LEU A 90 2.16 -5.17 -13.68
CA LEU A 90 1.93 -5.64 -15.04
C LEU A 90 2.38 -4.64 -16.12
N GLY A 91 2.92 -3.47 -15.75
CA GLY A 91 3.32 -2.42 -16.70
C GLY A 91 2.14 -1.69 -17.36
N GLN A 92 0.94 -1.81 -16.78
CA GLN A 92 -0.29 -1.16 -17.24
C GLN A 92 -0.36 0.27 -16.65
N TYR A 93 0.52 1.16 -17.12
CA TYR A 93 0.71 2.46 -16.50
C TYR A 93 -0.48 3.41 -16.63
N GLY A 94 -1.28 3.30 -17.70
CA GLY A 94 -2.49 4.11 -17.87
C GLY A 94 -3.54 3.76 -16.80
N GLU A 95 -3.84 2.47 -16.66
CA GLU A 95 -4.79 1.92 -15.70
C GLU A 95 -4.31 2.12 -14.25
N MET A 96 -3.00 1.95 -14.01
CA MET A 96 -2.38 2.30 -12.72
C MET A 96 -2.66 3.76 -12.35
N ALA A 97 -2.38 4.69 -13.26
CA ALA A 97 -2.57 6.12 -13.02
C ALA A 97 -4.06 6.45 -12.77
N GLU A 98 -4.99 5.83 -13.50
CA GLU A 98 -6.43 5.99 -13.27
C GLU A 98 -6.86 5.44 -11.90
N ALA A 99 -6.39 4.25 -11.54
CA ALA A 99 -6.72 3.61 -10.27
C ALA A 99 -6.23 4.44 -9.07
N ILE A 100 -4.98 4.90 -9.06
CA ILE A 100 -4.45 5.67 -7.93
C ILE A 100 -5.07 7.07 -7.85
N ARG A 101 -5.42 7.69 -8.99
CA ARG A 101 -6.21 8.94 -9.03
C ARG A 101 -7.62 8.75 -8.48
N SER A 102 -8.18 7.55 -8.59
CA SER A 102 -9.47 7.21 -7.99
C SER A 102 -9.32 6.94 -6.49
N ALA A 103 -8.25 6.27 -6.07
CA ALA A 103 -7.94 6.02 -4.66
C ALA A 103 -7.89 7.31 -3.82
N VAL A 104 -7.21 8.35 -4.33
CA VAL A 104 -7.11 9.65 -3.62
C VAL A 104 -8.44 10.40 -3.50
N LYS A 105 -9.43 10.04 -4.35
CA LYS A 105 -10.79 10.60 -4.35
C LYS A 105 -11.80 9.76 -3.55
N ALA A 106 -11.44 8.54 -3.15
CA ALA A 106 -12.32 7.63 -2.41
C ALA A 106 -12.80 8.25 -1.08
N ALA A 107 -14.00 7.90 -0.65
CA ALA A 107 -14.60 8.50 0.54
C ALA A 107 -13.88 8.08 1.83
N TYR A 108 -13.63 6.77 1.96
CA TYR A 108 -12.95 6.18 3.11
C TYR A 108 -11.46 6.07 2.82
N GLN A 109 -10.68 6.74 3.65
CA GLN A 109 -9.22 6.85 3.59
C GLN A 109 -8.69 6.84 5.02
N ASP A 110 -7.36 6.74 5.16
CA ASP A 110 -6.70 6.98 6.44
C ASP A 110 -6.98 8.39 6.98
N LEU A 111 -6.87 8.59 8.29
CA LEU A 111 -7.22 9.86 8.95
C LEU A 111 -6.43 11.05 8.37
N SER A 112 -5.15 10.84 8.07
CA SER A 112 -4.27 11.87 7.50
C SER A 112 -4.54 12.10 6.00
N ARG A 113 -5.21 11.14 5.34
CA ARG A 113 -5.44 11.07 3.89
C ARG A 113 -4.15 11.20 3.10
N THR A 114 -3.07 10.60 3.61
CA THR A 114 -1.73 10.64 3.00
C THR A 114 -1.30 9.32 2.39
N GLU A 115 -1.94 8.19 2.72
CA GLU A 115 -1.52 6.87 2.22
C GLU A 115 -1.56 6.81 0.68
N SER A 116 -2.73 7.06 0.08
CA SER A 116 -2.87 7.03 -1.39
C SER A 116 -2.02 8.10 -2.09
N PRO A 117 -1.90 9.35 -1.61
CA PRO A 117 -0.95 10.31 -2.19
C PRO A 117 0.54 9.90 -2.08
N CYS A 118 0.96 9.24 -0.99
CA CYS A 118 2.30 8.68 -0.88
C CYS A 118 2.50 7.54 -1.87
N LEU A 119 1.54 6.62 -1.96
CA LEU A 119 1.55 5.54 -2.95
C LEU A 119 1.61 6.09 -4.39
N MET A 120 0.81 7.10 -4.71
CA MET A 120 0.85 7.81 -5.99
C MET A 120 2.23 8.39 -6.31
N TYR A 121 2.92 8.95 -5.32
CA TYR A 121 4.29 9.43 -5.49
C TYR A 121 5.23 8.26 -5.82
N TRP A 122 5.13 7.19 -5.05
CA TRP A 122 5.96 5.99 -5.23
C TRP A 122 5.80 5.38 -6.61
N GLU A 123 4.57 5.11 -7.02
CA GLU A 123 4.24 4.55 -8.33
C GLU A 123 4.69 5.46 -9.47
N ALA A 124 4.52 6.78 -9.31
CA ALA A 124 4.98 7.75 -10.30
C ALA A 124 6.49 7.73 -10.51
N VAL A 125 7.29 7.66 -9.43
CA VAL A 125 8.75 7.55 -9.54
C VAL A 125 9.15 6.22 -10.18
N ILE A 126 8.51 5.11 -9.76
CA ILE A 126 8.82 3.77 -10.31
C ILE A 126 8.49 3.69 -11.80
N ALA A 127 7.38 4.31 -12.24
CA ALA A 127 6.96 4.32 -13.64
C ALA A 127 7.63 5.41 -14.49
N GLY A 128 8.40 6.32 -13.88
CA GLY A 128 8.96 7.49 -14.58
C GLY A 128 7.91 8.53 -15.01
N ASP A 129 6.75 8.59 -14.34
CA ASP A 129 5.66 9.52 -14.66
C ASP A 129 5.79 10.83 -13.86
N GLU A 130 6.47 11.82 -14.45
CA GLU A 130 6.67 13.13 -13.84
C GLU A 130 5.37 13.91 -13.61
N ALA A 131 4.34 13.70 -14.45
CA ALA A 131 3.06 14.39 -14.30
C ALA A 131 2.28 13.85 -13.10
N LEU A 132 2.24 12.52 -12.94
CA LEU A 132 1.64 11.86 -11.79
C LEU A 132 2.39 12.22 -10.49
N LYS A 133 3.73 12.29 -10.53
CA LYS A 133 4.56 12.72 -9.39
C LYS A 133 4.23 14.16 -8.98
N LYS A 134 4.09 15.08 -9.94
CA LYS A 134 3.70 16.47 -9.68
C LYS A 134 2.32 16.55 -9.02
N ASP A 135 1.38 15.73 -9.45
CA ASP A 135 0.06 15.65 -8.85
C ASP A 135 0.09 15.09 -7.41
N ALA A 136 0.86 14.03 -7.17
CA ALA A 136 1.09 13.49 -5.83
C ALA A 136 1.65 14.56 -4.89
N LYS A 137 2.69 15.30 -5.31
CA LYS A 137 3.27 16.40 -4.52
C LYS A 137 2.24 17.49 -4.20
N ARG A 138 1.37 17.83 -5.15
CA ARG A 138 0.28 18.82 -4.93
C ARG A 138 -0.73 18.33 -3.88
N LEU A 139 -1.11 17.07 -3.93
CA LEU A 139 -2.01 16.46 -2.95
C LEU A 139 -1.37 16.43 -1.56
N LEU A 140 -0.14 15.93 -1.44
CA LEU A 140 0.60 15.90 -0.17
C LEU A 140 0.77 17.30 0.44
N ARG A 141 1.11 18.31 -0.36
CA ARG A 141 1.19 19.71 0.11
C ARG A 141 -0.14 20.22 0.65
N THR A 142 -1.25 19.82 0.03
CA THR A 142 -2.59 20.15 0.52
C THR A 142 -2.88 19.49 1.86
N ARG A 143 -2.53 18.19 2.01
CA ARG A 143 -2.72 17.47 3.28
C ARG A 143 -1.91 18.06 4.42
N LEU A 144 -0.68 18.51 4.14
CA LEU A 144 0.18 19.16 5.14
C LEU A 144 -0.31 20.56 5.60
N ARG A 145 -1.42 21.08 5.07
CA ARG A 145 -2.07 22.29 5.59
C ARG A 145 -3.07 22.00 6.70
N ALA A 146 -3.40 20.73 6.94
CA ALA A 146 -4.34 20.33 7.98
C ALA A 146 -3.77 20.63 9.38
N LYS A 147 -4.67 20.94 10.33
CA LYS A 147 -4.32 21.01 11.74
C LYS A 147 -3.81 19.64 12.19
N GLY A 148 -2.66 19.60 12.87
CA GLY A 148 -2.03 18.34 13.30
C GLY A 148 -1.08 17.72 12.27
N ALA A 149 -0.79 18.40 11.16
CA ALA A 149 0.19 17.96 10.16
C ALA A 149 1.65 17.90 10.64
N ALA A 150 1.91 18.04 11.95
CA ALA A 150 3.18 17.75 12.63
C ALA A 150 3.23 16.34 13.23
N ALA A 151 2.09 15.64 13.35
CA ALA A 151 2.02 14.30 13.90
C ALA A 151 2.83 13.28 13.06
N PRO A 152 3.27 12.14 13.66
CA PRO A 152 4.05 11.10 12.97
C PRO A 152 3.38 10.53 11.71
N ASP A 153 2.05 10.47 11.66
CA ASP A 153 1.31 9.98 10.50
C ASP A 153 1.56 10.78 9.21
N PHE A 154 2.03 12.03 9.34
CA PHE A 154 2.38 12.89 8.21
C PHE A 154 3.88 12.87 7.87
N ALA A 155 4.71 12.14 8.62
CA ALA A 155 6.17 12.18 8.48
C ALA A 155 6.63 11.76 7.08
N SER A 156 6.08 10.67 6.53
CA SER A 156 6.37 10.23 5.15
C SER A 156 6.00 11.30 4.11
N ALA A 157 4.87 12.00 4.30
CA ALA A 157 4.47 13.10 3.42
C ALA A 157 5.42 14.30 3.51
N ARG A 158 5.91 14.64 4.71
CA ARG A 158 6.92 15.68 4.91
C ARG A 158 8.24 15.30 4.26
N PHE A 159 8.66 14.04 4.41
CA PHE A 159 9.89 13.51 3.82
C PHE A 159 9.87 13.50 2.29
N LEU A 160 8.79 12.98 1.67
CA LEU A 160 8.63 12.97 0.21
C LEU A 160 8.58 14.39 -0.40
N LEU A 161 8.19 15.39 0.40
CA LEU A 161 8.22 16.81 0.04
C LEU A 161 9.50 17.53 0.45
N GLU A 162 10.52 16.79 0.92
CA GLU A 162 11.85 17.30 1.31
C GLU A 162 11.78 18.36 2.42
N LYS A 163 10.76 18.29 3.27
CA LYS A 163 10.62 19.17 4.44
C LYS A 163 11.39 18.68 5.65
N ILE A 164 11.67 17.38 5.72
CA ILE A 164 12.44 16.72 6.76
C ILE A 164 13.44 15.75 6.13
N GLY A 165 14.55 15.49 6.81
CA GLY A 165 15.55 14.51 6.38
C GLY A 165 15.22 13.08 6.82
N GLU A 166 16.03 12.10 6.37
CA GLU A 166 15.87 10.69 6.75
C GLU A 166 16.02 10.47 8.28
N ALA A 167 17.00 11.12 8.90
CA ALA A 167 17.21 11.00 10.35
C ALA A 167 16.02 11.53 11.16
N GLU A 168 15.48 12.68 10.74
CA GLU A 168 14.31 13.31 11.36
C GLU A 168 13.05 12.47 11.17
N LEU A 169 12.82 11.94 9.97
CA LEU A 169 11.74 10.98 9.69
C LEU A 169 11.77 9.80 10.67
N ARG A 170 12.94 9.16 10.84
CA ARG A 170 13.09 8.02 11.75
C ARG A 170 12.92 8.43 13.21
N GLN A 171 13.34 9.63 13.60
CA GLN A 171 13.16 10.15 14.95
C GLN A 171 11.69 10.42 15.27
N GLU A 172 10.95 11.05 14.37
CA GLU A 172 9.52 11.35 14.54
C GLU A 172 8.69 10.07 14.68
N LEU A 173 9.01 9.01 13.92
CA LEU A 173 8.31 7.73 14.03
C LEU A 173 8.51 7.06 15.39
N ARG A 174 9.66 7.26 16.05
CA ARG A 174 9.91 6.73 17.40
C ARG A 174 9.00 7.35 18.48
N LEU A 175 8.26 8.41 18.17
CA LEU A 175 7.24 8.97 19.06
C LEU A 175 5.98 8.10 19.10
N ILE A 176 5.82 7.14 18.19
CA ILE A 176 4.72 6.19 18.21
C ILE A 176 5.02 5.09 19.24
N GLU A 177 4.39 5.19 20.41
CA GLU A 177 4.63 4.29 21.54
C GLU A 177 4.09 2.86 21.31
N ILE A 178 2.99 2.74 20.56
CA ILE A 178 2.40 1.44 20.26
C ILE A 178 3.23 0.78 19.16
N GLU A 179 3.97 -0.27 19.53
CA GLU A 179 4.90 -0.98 18.63
C GLU A 179 4.25 -1.38 17.29
N ALA A 180 3.04 -1.93 17.33
CA ALA A 180 2.32 -2.32 16.11
C ALA A 180 2.05 -1.12 15.18
N LEU A 181 1.75 0.06 15.74
CA LEU A 181 1.55 1.27 14.96
C LEU A 181 2.88 1.84 14.46
N TYR A 182 3.94 1.74 15.26
CA TYR A 182 5.29 2.12 14.84
C TYR A 182 5.72 1.36 13.58
N PHE A 183 5.61 0.02 13.58
CA PHE A 183 5.99 -0.78 12.41
C PHE A 183 5.08 -0.54 11.19
N ARG A 184 3.78 -0.29 11.42
CA ARG A 184 2.86 0.10 10.34
C ARG A 184 3.21 1.45 9.70
N ALA A 185 3.80 2.37 10.45
CA ALA A 185 4.28 3.65 9.93
C ALA A 185 5.69 3.56 9.35
N LEU A 186 6.55 2.72 9.95
CA LEU A 186 7.94 2.52 9.53
C LEU A 186 8.05 1.91 8.13
N ALA A 187 7.25 0.89 7.79
CA ALA A 187 7.33 0.27 6.47
C ALA A 187 7.07 1.28 5.31
N PRO A 188 5.99 2.08 5.32
CA PRO A 188 5.80 3.19 4.37
C PRO A 188 6.92 4.24 4.36
N ALA A 189 7.49 4.55 5.52
CA ALA A 189 8.57 5.54 5.63
C ALA A 189 9.87 5.04 4.99
N VAL A 190 10.27 3.80 5.27
CA VAL A 190 11.44 3.17 4.65
C VAL A 190 11.23 2.98 3.15
N PHE A 191 10.00 2.64 2.72
CA PHE A 191 9.68 2.60 1.30
C PHE A 191 9.79 3.98 0.63
N SER A 192 9.38 5.04 1.33
CA SER A 192 9.57 6.42 0.85
C SER A 192 11.05 6.76 0.70
N ILE A 193 11.91 6.33 1.62
CA ILE A 193 13.38 6.45 1.49
C ILE A 193 13.85 5.73 0.23
N ALA A 194 13.42 4.47 0.03
CA ALA A 194 13.76 3.70 -1.16
C ALA A 194 13.44 4.48 -2.45
N VAL A 195 12.21 5.00 -2.55
CA VAL A 195 11.76 5.79 -3.70
C VAL A 195 12.60 7.05 -3.92
N LYS A 196 13.00 7.76 -2.85
CA LYS A 196 13.90 8.92 -2.97
C LYS A 196 15.30 8.54 -3.45
N ARG A 197 15.82 7.38 -3.04
CA ARG A 197 17.09 6.84 -3.57
C ARG A 197 16.97 6.56 -5.07
N LEU A 198 15.88 5.91 -5.49
CA LEU A 198 15.60 5.65 -6.91
C LEU A 198 15.50 6.95 -7.72
N GLU A 199 14.79 7.96 -7.22
CA GLU A 199 14.66 9.28 -7.85
C GLU A 199 16.02 9.98 -8.04
N HIS A 200 16.99 9.74 -7.15
CA HIS A 200 18.34 10.28 -7.24
C HIS A 200 19.31 9.39 -8.05
N GLY A 201 18.81 8.32 -8.69
CA GLY A 201 19.64 7.37 -9.44
C GLY A 201 20.46 6.41 -8.57
N ASP A 202 20.21 6.35 -7.27
CA ASP A 202 20.88 5.44 -6.33
C ASP A 202 20.17 4.08 -6.31
N ALA A 203 20.45 3.26 -7.34
CA ALA A 203 19.86 1.92 -7.49
C ALA A 203 20.27 0.96 -6.37
N ALA A 204 21.50 1.08 -5.85
CA ALA A 204 21.99 0.25 -4.75
C ALA A 204 21.27 0.60 -3.44
N GLY A 205 21.14 1.90 -3.14
CA GLY A 205 20.38 2.40 -2.00
C GLY A 205 18.89 2.09 -2.10
N PHE A 206 18.30 2.16 -3.30
CA PHE A 206 16.93 1.72 -3.54
C PHE A 206 16.74 0.25 -3.14
N ARG A 207 17.58 -0.66 -3.67
CA ARG A 207 17.50 -2.08 -3.35
C ARG A 207 17.73 -2.35 -1.86
N ALA A 208 18.72 -1.70 -1.24
CA ALA A 208 19.00 -1.85 0.19
C ALA A 208 17.81 -1.43 1.06
N ALA A 209 17.13 -0.34 0.72
CA ALA A 209 15.95 0.11 1.45
C ALA A 209 14.74 -0.81 1.24
N LEU A 210 14.56 -1.40 0.06
CA LEU A 210 13.53 -2.44 -0.15
C LEU A 210 13.80 -3.68 0.72
N GLU A 211 15.06 -4.10 0.80
CA GLU A 211 15.50 -5.19 1.68
C GLU A 211 15.24 -4.87 3.16
N GLU A 212 15.44 -3.61 3.57
CA GLU A 212 15.06 -3.14 4.92
C GLU A 212 13.56 -3.30 5.16
N VAL A 213 12.69 -2.83 4.24
CA VAL A 213 11.22 -3.01 4.34
C VAL A 213 10.84 -4.47 4.48
N ARG A 214 11.42 -5.36 3.65
CA ARG A 214 11.20 -6.81 3.72
C ARG A 214 11.64 -7.39 5.07
N GLY A 215 12.78 -6.93 5.58
CA GLY A 215 13.37 -7.35 6.84
C GLY A 215 12.55 -6.96 8.07
N LEU A 216 11.73 -5.89 8.00
CA LEU A 216 10.84 -5.48 9.09
C LEU A 216 9.86 -6.58 9.51
N TYR A 217 9.51 -7.50 8.61
CA TYR A 217 8.66 -8.64 8.94
C TYR A 217 9.24 -9.52 10.06
N GLY A 218 10.56 -9.74 10.05
CA GLY A 218 11.23 -10.53 11.08
C GLY A 218 11.21 -9.87 12.46
N GLN A 219 10.98 -8.55 12.50
CA GLN A 219 10.84 -7.78 13.74
C GLN A 219 9.36 -7.73 14.17
N ASN A 220 8.45 -7.43 13.24
CA ASN A 220 7.03 -7.42 13.52
C ASN A 220 6.18 -7.77 12.28
N PRO A 221 5.42 -8.89 12.30
CA PRO A 221 4.59 -9.30 11.18
C PRO A 221 3.45 -8.33 10.81
N ILE A 222 3.16 -7.32 11.64
CA ILE A 222 2.12 -6.32 11.33
C ILE A 222 2.40 -5.56 10.03
N VAL A 223 3.64 -5.52 9.56
CA VAL A 223 4.00 -4.86 8.29
C VAL A 223 3.30 -5.47 7.08
N THR A 224 2.83 -6.73 7.16
CA THR A 224 1.99 -7.35 6.12
C THR A 224 0.61 -6.69 5.98
N MET A 225 0.28 -5.72 6.84
CA MET A 225 -0.90 -4.87 6.71
C MET A 225 -0.63 -3.56 5.97
N THR A 226 0.52 -3.42 5.32
CA THR A 226 0.91 -2.20 4.59
C THR A 226 1.16 -2.51 3.13
N PHE A 227 0.73 -1.62 2.22
CA PHE A 227 1.05 -1.74 0.81
C PHE A 227 2.55 -1.65 0.52
N ALA A 228 3.28 -0.85 1.32
CA ALA A 228 4.73 -0.71 1.22
C ALA A 228 5.47 -2.04 1.31
N TYR A 229 5.03 -2.92 2.21
CA TYR A 229 5.60 -4.26 2.37
C TYR A 229 5.44 -5.11 1.10
N TYR A 230 4.24 -5.17 0.52
CA TYR A 230 4.00 -5.94 -0.70
C TYR A 230 4.71 -5.36 -1.92
N LEU A 231 4.75 -4.04 -2.05
CA LEU A 231 5.52 -3.39 -3.10
C LEU A 231 7.01 -3.75 -3.01
N ALA A 232 7.59 -3.78 -1.81
CA ALA A 232 8.98 -4.19 -1.63
C ALA A 232 9.19 -5.65 -2.08
N GLU A 233 8.33 -6.58 -1.63
CA GLU A 233 8.40 -7.99 -2.04
C GLU A 233 8.30 -8.15 -3.57
N LEU A 234 7.32 -7.50 -4.20
CA LEU A 234 7.09 -7.55 -5.65
C LEU A 234 8.28 -7.00 -6.45
N ARG A 235 8.91 -5.93 -5.97
CA ARG A 235 10.07 -5.32 -6.64
C ARG A 235 11.36 -6.14 -6.47
N LEU A 236 11.55 -6.74 -5.30
CA LEU A 236 12.69 -7.62 -5.03
C LEU A 236 12.59 -8.93 -5.82
N THR A 237 11.38 -9.50 -5.95
CA THR A 237 11.15 -10.74 -6.71
C THR A 237 11.09 -10.54 -8.22
N GLY A 238 10.51 -9.43 -8.69
CA GLY A 238 10.46 -9.04 -10.10
C GLY A 238 11.82 -8.74 -10.75
N SER A 239 12.88 -8.57 -9.94
CA SER A 239 14.26 -8.37 -10.41
C SER A 239 14.87 -9.59 -11.12
N SER A 240 14.17 -10.73 -11.19
CA SER A 240 14.60 -11.91 -11.94
C SER A 240 14.23 -11.87 -13.44
N GLY A 241 13.56 -10.81 -13.92
CA GLY A 241 13.26 -10.66 -15.34
C GLY A 241 12.81 -9.25 -15.74
N ARG A 242 13.76 -8.47 -16.27
CA ARG A 242 13.59 -7.22 -17.06
C ARG A 242 13.31 -5.91 -16.30
N PHE A 243 13.82 -4.86 -16.94
CA PHE A 243 13.62 -3.42 -16.74
C PHE A 243 14.55 -2.70 -15.76
N PHE A 244 15.75 -2.38 -16.26
CA PHE A 244 16.23 -1.00 -16.30
C PHE A 244 16.64 -0.72 -17.76
N PRO A 245 16.21 0.37 -18.41
CA PRO A 245 17.01 0.97 -19.47
C PRO A 245 18.32 1.53 -18.88
#